data_AF-A0ABD5NEB0-F1
#
_entry.id   AF-A0ABD5NEB0-F1
#
_cell.length_a   1.000
_cell.length_b   1.000
_cell.length_c   1.000
_cell.angle_alpha   90.00
_cell.angle_beta   90.00
_cell.angle_gamma   90.00
#
_symmetry.space_group_name_H-M   'P 1'
#
loop_
_entity.id
_entity.type
_entity.pdbx_description
1 polymer ?
#
loop_
_entity_poly.entity_id
_entity_poly.type
_entity_poly.pdbx_seq_one_letter_code
_entity_poly.pdbx_strand_id
1 'polypeptide(L)'
;MVSESADSSDSSPSDEPRSDAPSAVDAPPVGGRWWYWVAAVPLYYVAATVLGFLLGVVAFALAVGGVFTASAGDVTAPLSVGLGFALVVLGALLLAAVGLLVSVAFPLAVYRDATALADADVDWDPDPALYAALGVAGILLQPLQVPVAVYYLFKRHESVGRP
;
A
#
# COMPACT_ATOMS: atom_id res chain seq x y z
N MET A 1 -9.30 -84.13 31.70
CA MET A 1 -9.92 -82.84 32.06
C MET A 1 -8.97 -81.77 31.59
N VAL A 2 -9.26 -81.19 30.43
CA VAL A 2 -8.39 -80.24 29.71
C VAL A 2 -8.82 -78.83 30.08
N SER A 3 -7.83 -78.01 30.44
CA SER A 3 -7.96 -76.64 30.95
C SER A 3 -8.36 -75.65 29.86
N GLU A 4 -9.23 -74.72 30.25
CA GLU A 4 -9.50 -73.43 29.60
C GLU A 4 -8.21 -72.60 29.51
N SER A 5 -7.87 -72.13 28.31
CA SER A 5 -6.84 -71.12 28.08
C SER A 5 -7.51 -69.88 27.50
N ALA A 6 -7.48 -68.80 28.28
CA ALA A 6 -7.98 -67.48 27.96
C ALA A 6 -7.24 -66.90 26.74
N ASP A 7 -8.03 -66.46 25.76
CA ASP A 7 -7.56 -65.73 24.58
C ASP A 7 -7.14 -64.32 25.03
N SER A 8 -5.87 -64.01 24.80
CA SER A 8 -5.20 -62.81 25.30
C SER A 8 -5.16 -61.77 24.19
N SER A 9 -5.69 -60.59 24.52
CA SER A 9 -5.72 -59.37 23.71
C SER A 9 -4.36 -59.05 23.08
N ASP A 10 -4.30 -59.02 21.75
CA ASP A 10 -3.21 -58.38 21.00
C ASP A 10 -3.76 -57.16 20.28
N SER A 11 -3.77 -56.04 20.99
CA SER A 11 -4.04 -54.71 20.45
C SER A 11 -2.71 -53.99 20.33
N SER A 12 -1.95 -54.29 19.27
CA SER A 12 -0.78 -53.51 18.89
C SER A 12 -1.20 -52.07 18.56
N PRO A 13 -0.66 -51.04 19.23
CA PRO A 13 -0.88 -49.65 18.83
C PRO A 13 -0.10 -49.42 17.53
N SER A 14 -0.81 -49.27 16.42
CA SER A 14 -0.26 -48.74 15.18
C SER A 14 0.18 -47.30 15.45
N ASP A 15 1.47 -47.09 15.67
CA ASP A 15 2.16 -45.80 15.57
C ASP A 15 2.08 -45.33 14.11
N GLU A 16 0.94 -44.74 13.74
CA GLU A 16 0.87 -43.92 12.54
C GLU A 16 1.68 -42.64 12.80
N PRO A 17 2.69 -42.32 11.97
CA PRO A 17 3.36 -41.05 12.06
C PRO A 17 2.34 -39.97 11.72
N ARG A 18 1.85 -39.25 12.74
CA ARG A 18 0.97 -38.07 12.60
C ARG A 18 1.61 -37.11 11.61
N SER A 19 1.15 -37.18 10.37
CA SER A 19 1.57 -36.34 9.25
C SER A 19 0.68 -35.10 9.17
N ASP A 20 0.20 -34.63 10.33
CA ASP A 20 -0.71 -33.49 10.46
C ASP A 20 0.04 -32.18 10.76
N ALA A 21 1.37 -32.16 10.62
CA ALA A 21 2.08 -30.88 10.61
C ALA A 21 1.59 -30.12 9.36
N PRO A 22 0.87 -28.99 9.52
CA PRO A 22 0.44 -28.22 8.38
C PRO A 22 1.67 -27.90 7.54
N SER A 23 1.64 -28.29 6.28
CA SER A 23 2.64 -27.90 5.30
C SER A 23 2.86 -26.41 5.44
N ALA A 24 4.09 -25.91 5.40
CA ALA A 24 4.39 -24.47 5.48
C ALA A 24 3.66 -23.61 4.41
N VAL A 25 2.92 -24.25 3.49
CA VAL A 25 2.03 -23.70 2.48
C VAL A 25 0.65 -23.30 3.04
N ASP A 26 0.22 -23.86 4.19
CA ASP A 26 -1.11 -23.63 4.78
C ASP A 26 -1.12 -22.59 5.92
N ALA A 27 0.04 -22.00 6.24
CA ALA A 27 0.08 -20.86 7.15
C ALA A 27 -0.65 -19.68 6.47
N PRO A 28 -1.73 -19.13 7.07
CA PRO A 28 -2.44 -18.01 6.47
C PRO A 28 -1.44 -16.87 6.23
N PRO A 29 -1.44 -16.22 5.05
CA PRO A 29 -0.53 -15.13 4.76
C PRO A 29 -0.56 -14.13 5.91
N VAL A 30 0.58 -13.95 6.55
CA VAL A 30 0.72 -13.10 7.73
C VAL A 30 0.47 -11.66 7.28
N GLY A 31 -0.75 -11.17 7.48
CA GLY A 31 -1.19 -9.82 7.14
C GLY A 31 -2.09 -9.74 5.90
N GLY A 32 -3.31 -9.22 6.11
CA GLY A 32 -4.27 -8.95 5.04
C GLY A 32 -3.80 -7.92 4.01
N ARG A 33 -4.62 -7.64 2.98
CA ARG A 33 -4.32 -6.72 1.86
C ARG A 33 -4.14 -5.24 2.25
N TRP A 34 -4.08 -4.90 3.54
CA TRP A 34 -4.00 -3.53 4.04
C TRP A 34 -2.65 -2.87 3.78
N TRP A 35 -1.56 -3.64 3.73
CA TRP A 35 -0.23 -3.11 3.40
C TRP A 35 -0.17 -2.44 2.01
N TYR A 36 -1.03 -2.82 1.05
CA TYR A 36 -1.12 -2.16 -0.26
C TYR A 36 -1.54 -0.69 -0.13
N TRP A 37 -2.43 -0.37 0.81
CA TRP A 37 -2.84 1.01 1.07
C TRP A 37 -1.73 1.82 1.75
N VAL A 38 -0.90 1.17 2.55
CA VAL A 38 0.32 1.78 3.11
C VAL A 38 1.32 2.08 1.99
N ALA A 39 1.53 1.12 1.07
CA ALA A 39 2.38 1.29 -0.11
C ALA A 39 1.85 2.31 -1.14
N ALA A 40 0.53 2.53 -1.16
CA ALA A 40 -0.08 3.51 -2.05
C ALA A 40 0.38 4.95 -1.75
N VAL A 41 0.76 5.28 -0.50
CA VAL A 41 1.24 6.61 -0.14
C VAL A 41 2.52 6.99 -0.90
N PRO A 42 3.68 6.31 -0.73
CA PRO A 42 4.89 6.67 -1.46
C PRO A 42 4.72 6.51 -2.97
N LEU A 43 3.97 5.50 -3.43
CA LEU A 43 3.69 5.30 -4.84
C LEU A 43 2.92 6.48 -5.45
N TYR A 44 1.89 6.97 -4.74
CA TYR A 44 1.12 8.14 -5.16
C TYR A 44 2.01 9.37 -5.29
N TYR A 45 2.93 9.63 -4.35
CA TYR A 45 3.83 10.78 -4.46
C TYR A 45 4.72 10.69 -5.70
N VAL A 46 5.32 9.54 -5.96
CA VAL A 46 6.14 9.33 -7.17
C VAL A 46 5.28 9.52 -8.43
N ALA A 47 4.13 8.88 -8.49
CA ALA A 47 3.23 8.97 -9.65
C ALA A 47 2.72 10.40 -9.87
N ALA A 48 2.29 11.10 -8.81
CA ALA A 48 1.80 12.47 -8.88
C ALA A 48 2.90 13.45 -9.29
N THR A 49 4.15 13.27 -8.84
CA THR A 49 5.29 14.07 -9.29
C THR A 49 5.55 13.85 -10.78
N VAL A 50 5.61 12.60 -11.24
CA VAL A 50 5.85 12.28 -12.65
C VAL A 50 4.73 12.81 -13.53
N LEU A 51 3.47 12.51 -13.20
CA LEU A 51 2.31 12.95 -13.95
C LEU A 51 2.17 14.47 -13.94
N GLY A 52 2.35 15.12 -12.79
CA GLY A 52 2.31 16.57 -12.68
C GLY A 52 3.40 17.24 -13.52
N PHE A 53 4.61 16.69 -13.53
CA PHE A 53 5.70 17.17 -14.39
C PHE A 53 5.34 17.03 -15.88
N LEU A 54 4.85 15.86 -16.31
CA LEU A 54 4.45 15.63 -17.70
C LEU A 54 3.31 16.57 -18.14
N LEU A 55 2.30 16.78 -17.29
CA LEU A 55 1.23 17.74 -17.55
C LEU A 55 1.77 19.16 -17.69
N GLY A 56 2.71 19.56 -16.82
CA GLY A 56 3.39 20.85 -16.92
C GLY A 56 4.15 21.02 -18.23
N VAL A 57 4.88 20.00 -18.66
CA VAL A 57 5.59 20.00 -19.96
C VAL A 57 4.63 20.16 -21.12
N VAL A 58 3.52 19.41 -21.13
CA VAL A 58 2.49 19.50 -22.18
C VAL A 58 1.86 20.89 -22.21
N ALA A 59 1.45 21.41 -21.06
CA ALA A 59 0.85 22.74 -20.96
C ALA A 59 1.81 23.85 -21.39
N PHE A 60 3.08 23.74 -20.99
CA PHE A 60 4.13 24.65 -21.43
C PHE A 60 4.33 24.59 -22.94
N ALA A 61 4.41 23.40 -23.53
CA ALA A 61 4.54 23.22 -24.96
C ALA A 61 3.34 23.82 -25.74
N LEU A 62 2.11 23.68 -25.22
CA LEU A 62 0.91 24.30 -25.80
C LEU A 62 0.98 25.83 -25.74
N ALA A 63 1.35 26.38 -24.58
CA ALA A 63 1.48 27.82 -24.39
C ALA A 63 2.54 28.40 -25.33
N VAL A 64 3.74 27.84 -25.32
CA VAL A 64 4.86 28.25 -26.17
C VAL A 64 4.50 28.09 -27.64
N GLY A 65 4.06 26.90 -28.04
CA GLY A 65 3.70 26.59 -29.44
C GLY A 65 2.68 27.58 -30.00
N GLY A 66 1.58 27.82 -29.27
CA GLY A 66 0.55 28.75 -29.76
C GLY A 66 1.01 30.21 -29.80
N VAL A 67 1.92 30.64 -28.92
CA VAL A 67 2.53 31.98 -29.01
C VAL A 67 3.41 32.10 -30.26
N PHE A 68 4.20 31.07 -30.57
CA PHE A 68 5.10 31.09 -31.72
C PHE A 68 4.38 30.94 -33.07
N THR A 69 3.20 30.32 -33.11
CA THR A 69 2.43 30.14 -34.35
C THR A 69 1.36 31.21 -34.57
N ALA A 70 1.05 32.03 -33.55
CA ALA A 70 -0.01 33.03 -33.65
C ALA A 70 0.39 34.20 -34.57
N SER A 71 -0.52 34.56 -35.48
CA SER A 71 -0.45 35.81 -36.25
C SER A 71 -1.11 36.96 -35.48
N ALA A 72 -0.74 38.21 -35.81
CA ALA A 72 -1.35 39.39 -35.21
C ALA A 72 -2.87 39.41 -35.39
N GLY A 73 -3.61 39.54 -34.28
CA GLY A 73 -5.08 39.59 -34.27
C GLY A 73 -5.78 38.23 -34.16
N ASP A 74 -5.05 37.12 -34.12
CA ASP A 74 -5.61 35.77 -33.95
C ASP A 74 -5.72 35.37 -32.46
N VAL A 75 -6.69 34.51 -32.15
CA VAL A 75 -7.00 33.98 -30.82
C VAL A 75 -6.20 32.71 -30.47
N THR A 76 -5.37 32.21 -31.38
CA THR A 76 -4.59 30.97 -31.18
C THR A 76 -3.74 31.01 -29.91
N ALA A 77 -3.01 32.10 -29.65
CA ALA A 77 -2.17 32.23 -28.45
C ALA A 77 -2.97 32.22 -27.13
N PRO A 78 -4.00 33.06 -26.93
CA PRO A 78 -4.78 33.01 -25.69
C PRO A 78 -5.53 31.69 -25.52
N LEU A 79 -5.99 31.04 -26.60
CA LEU A 79 -6.63 29.73 -26.53
C LEU A 79 -5.64 28.63 -26.12
N SER A 80 -4.44 28.58 -26.69
CA SER A 80 -3.45 27.55 -26.37
C SER A 80 -2.95 27.65 -24.93
N VAL A 81 -2.73 28.88 -24.44
CA VAL A 81 -2.38 29.16 -23.04
C VAL A 81 -3.53 28.76 -22.12
N GLY A 82 -4.76 29.16 -22.47
CA GLY A 82 -5.96 28.81 -21.69
C GLY A 82 -6.18 27.30 -21.58
N LEU A 83 -5.99 26.56 -22.68
CA LEU A 83 -6.09 25.10 -22.69
C LEU A 83 -4.97 24.44 -21.88
N GLY A 84 -3.73 24.90 -22.02
CA GLY A 84 -2.62 24.41 -21.21
C GLY A 84 -2.87 24.61 -19.72
N PHE A 85 -3.33 25.80 -19.34
CA PHE A 85 -3.70 26.11 -17.96
C PHE A 85 -4.84 25.22 -17.45
N ALA A 86 -5.93 25.08 -18.24
CA ALA A 86 -7.06 24.23 -17.88
C ALA A 86 -6.63 22.77 -17.66
N LEU A 87 -5.74 22.25 -18.51
CA LEU A 87 -5.19 20.90 -18.38
C LEU A 87 -4.40 20.71 -17.09
N VAL A 88 -3.57 21.68 -16.71
CA VAL A 88 -2.83 21.65 -15.42
C VAL A 88 -3.79 21.70 -14.25
N VAL A 89 -4.77 22.61 -14.27
CA VAL A 89 -5.73 22.76 -13.15
C VAL A 89 -6.56 21.50 -12.98
N LEU A 90 -7.14 20.97 -14.05
CA LEU A 90 -7.94 19.75 -14.00
C LEU A 90 -7.11 18.55 -13.56
N GLY A 91 -5.89 18.40 -14.10
CA GLY A 91 -4.97 17.35 -13.70
C GLY A 91 -4.56 17.45 -12.22
N ALA A 92 -4.26 18.66 -11.74
CA ALA A 92 -3.93 18.91 -10.35
C ALA A 92 -5.10 18.59 -9.41
N LEU A 93 -6.33 18.96 -9.78
CA LEU A 93 -7.54 18.63 -9.00
C LEU A 93 -7.77 17.13 -8.91
N LEU A 94 -7.61 16.40 -10.02
CA LEU A 94 -7.73 14.93 -10.04
C LEU A 94 -6.66 14.27 -9.16
N LEU A 95 -5.40 14.69 -9.30
CA LEU A 95 -4.30 14.19 -8.46
C LEU A 95 -4.58 14.50 -6.99
N ALA A 96 -4.96 15.73 -6.66
CA ALA A 96 -5.30 16.12 -5.28
C ALA A 96 -6.45 15.29 -4.69
N ALA A 97 -7.49 14.97 -5.48
CA ALA A 97 -8.58 14.11 -5.04
C ALA A 97 -8.11 12.68 -4.71
N VAL A 98 -7.26 12.10 -5.57
CA VAL A 98 -6.66 10.78 -5.31
C VAL A 98 -5.72 10.83 -4.11
N GLY A 99 -4.90 11.87 -4.00
CA GLY A 99 -3.99 12.08 -2.87
C GLY A 99 -4.74 12.20 -1.55
N LEU A 100 -5.87 12.92 -1.54
CA LEU A 100 -6.72 13.04 -0.37
C LEU A 100 -7.30 11.67 0.03
N LEU A 101 -7.79 10.89 -0.93
CA LEU A 101 -8.30 9.54 -0.67
C LEU A 101 -7.23 8.65 -0.04
N VAL A 102 -6.03 8.60 -0.63
CA VAL A 102 -4.90 7.83 -0.11
C VAL A 102 -4.48 8.32 1.28
N SER A 103 -4.43 9.63 1.48
CA SER A 103 -4.06 10.26 2.75
C SER A 103 -5.03 9.93 3.89
N VAL A 104 -6.34 9.92 3.61
CA VAL A 104 -7.38 9.57 4.58
C VAL A 104 -7.47 8.06 4.82
N ALA A 105 -7.17 7.24 3.80
CA ALA A 105 -7.12 5.78 3.96
C ALA A 105 -5.91 5.31 4.78
N PHE A 106 -4.80 6.03 4.73
CA PHE A 106 -3.53 5.64 5.34
C PHE A 106 -3.60 5.32 6.85
N PRO A 107 -4.17 6.17 7.74
CA PRO A 107 -4.25 5.88 9.17
C PRO A 107 -5.00 4.58 9.48
N LEU A 108 -6.10 4.33 8.76
CA LEU A 108 -6.88 3.10 8.93
C LEU A 108 -6.11 1.88 8.43
N ALA A 109 -5.45 2.01 7.28
CA ALA A 109 -4.68 0.92 6.69
C ALA A 109 -3.49 0.52 7.55
N VAL A 110 -2.71 1.48 8.04
CA VAL A 110 -1.54 1.20 8.88
C VAL A 110 -1.96 0.64 10.24
N TYR A 111 -3.08 1.10 10.81
CA TYR A 111 -3.64 0.52 12.04
C TYR A 111 -3.99 -0.96 11.85
N ARG A 112 -4.75 -1.29 10.79
CA ARG A 112 -5.19 -2.67 10.54
C ARG A 112 -4.04 -3.61 10.21
N ASP A 113 -3.05 -3.14 9.45
CA ASP A 113 -1.86 -3.94 9.15
C ASP A 113 -0.98 -4.11 10.40
N ALA A 114 -0.80 -3.07 11.21
CA ALA A 114 -0.03 -3.15 12.45
C ALA A 114 -0.67 -4.07 13.49
N THR A 115 -2.00 -4.03 13.66
CA THR A 115 -2.69 -4.99 14.54
C THR A 115 -2.47 -6.43 14.06
N ALA A 116 -2.60 -6.68 12.76
CA ALA A 116 -2.38 -8.01 12.21
C ALA A 116 -0.93 -8.50 12.38
N LEU A 117 0.05 -7.58 12.37
CA LEU A 117 1.45 -7.88 12.63
C LEU A 117 1.74 -8.11 14.12
N ALA A 118 1.17 -7.30 15.01
CA ALA A 118 1.32 -7.44 16.45
C ALA A 118 0.68 -8.75 16.96
N ASP A 119 -0.39 -9.21 16.32
CA ASP A 119 -1.02 -10.51 16.59
C ASP A 119 -0.22 -11.69 16.00
N ALA A 120 0.76 -11.42 15.13
CA ALA A 120 1.60 -12.44 14.51
C ALA A 120 2.90 -12.64 15.30
N ASP A 121 3.38 -13.88 15.37
CA ASP A 121 4.66 -14.22 16.02
C ASP A 121 5.83 -13.88 15.09
N VAL A 122 6.14 -12.58 14.96
CA VAL A 122 7.20 -12.02 14.12
C VAL A 122 8.16 -11.16 14.95
N ASP A 123 9.39 -10.99 14.47
CA ASP A 123 10.46 -10.30 15.22
C ASP A 123 10.19 -8.81 15.54
N TRP A 124 9.18 -8.21 14.91
CA TRP A 124 8.82 -6.81 15.09
C TRP A 124 7.38 -6.66 15.56
N ASP A 125 7.21 -6.01 16.71
CA ASP A 125 5.92 -5.73 17.34
C ASP A 125 5.57 -4.22 17.17
N PRO A 126 4.84 -3.85 16.09
CA PRO A 126 4.45 -2.45 15.87
C PRO A 126 3.27 -2.04 16.76
N ASP A 127 3.40 -0.94 17.51
CA ASP A 127 2.27 -0.31 18.21
C ASP A 127 1.24 0.25 17.19
N PRO A 128 0.04 -0.36 17.05
CA PRO A 128 -0.95 0.06 16.06
C PRO A 128 -1.49 1.47 16.34
N ALA A 129 -1.64 1.85 17.61
CA ALA A 129 -2.16 3.15 18.00
C ALA A 129 -1.17 4.26 17.66
N LEU A 130 0.14 4.03 17.87
CA LEU A 130 1.19 4.96 17.49
C LEU A 130 1.21 5.20 15.97
N TYR A 131 1.18 4.16 15.16
CA TYR A 131 1.18 4.31 13.70
C TYR A 131 -0.10 4.95 13.17
N ALA A 132 -1.26 4.65 13.75
CA ALA A 132 -2.51 5.33 13.44
C ALA A 132 -2.42 6.83 13.76
N ALA A 133 -1.90 7.17 14.95
CA ALA A 133 -1.72 8.56 15.37
C ALA A 133 -0.75 9.32 14.46
N LEU A 134 0.36 8.70 14.06
CA LEU A 134 1.28 9.27 13.05
C LEU A 134 0.60 9.44 11.69
N GLY A 135 -0.26 8.49 11.29
CA GLY A 135 -1.07 8.61 10.09
C GLY A 135 -2.01 9.81 10.11
N VAL A 136 -2.73 10.01 11.22
CA VAL A 136 -3.64 11.16 11.43
C VAL A 136 -2.85 12.45 11.48
N ALA A 137 -1.75 12.50 12.24
CA ALA A 137 -0.86 13.65 12.28
C ALA A 137 -0.34 13.98 10.87
N GLY A 138 -0.05 12.96 10.06
CA GLY A 138 0.40 13.12 8.69
C GLY A 138 -0.64 13.75 7.76
N ILE A 139 -1.95 13.64 8.02
CA ILE A 139 -2.98 14.36 7.25
C ILE A 139 -2.80 15.87 7.42
N LEU A 140 -2.47 16.31 8.64
CA LEU A 140 -2.28 17.73 8.97
C LEU A 140 -0.87 18.25 8.65
N LEU A 141 0.13 17.39 8.83
CA LEU A 141 1.56 17.71 8.72
C LEU A 141 2.16 17.12 7.44
N GLN A 142 1.58 17.43 6.29
CA GLN A 142 2.12 17.00 5.00
C GLN A 142 3.56 17.53 4.83
N PRO A 143 4.55 16.73 4.35
CA PRO A 143 4.42 15.40 3.73
C PRO A 143 4.73 14.21 4.66
N LEU A 144 4.51 14.32 5.98
CA LEU A 144 4.93 13.33 7.00
C LEU A 144 4.50 11.88 6.71
N GLN A 145 3.39 11.65 6.01
CA GLN A 145 2.91 10.30 5.70
C GLN A 145 3.91 9.48 4.87
N VAL A 146 4.69 10.12 4.00
CA VAL A 146 5.66 9.43 3.13
C VAL A 146 6.78 8.75 3.94
N PRO A 147 7.57 9.46 4.78
CA PRO A 147 8.62 8.81 5.56
C PRO A 147 8.07 7.76 6.53
N VAL A 148 6.88 7.99 7.13
CA VAL A 148 6.23 7.00 8.00
C VAL A 148 5.89 5.72 7.22
N ALA A 149 5.25 5.85 6.05
CA ALA A 149 4.90 4.70 5.22
C ALA A 149 6.15 3.93 4.75
N VAL A 150 7.18 4.63 4.28
CA VAL A 150 8.44 4.00 3.83
C VAL A 150 9.14 3.27 4.96
N TYR A 151 9.26 3.89 6.13
CA TYR A 151 9.87 3.26 7.30
C TYR A 151 9.08 2.03 7.75
N TYR A 152 7.75 2.15 7.82
CA TYR A 152 6.86 1.04 8.19
C TYR A 152 7.02 -0.14 7.23
N LEU A 153 7.00 0.11 5.92
CA LEU A 153 7.14 -0.94 4.91
C LEU A 153 8.52 -1.58 4.93
N PHE A 154 9.57 -0.80 5.19
CA PHE A 154 10.92 -1.32 5.34
C PHE A 154 11.00 -2.29 6.53
N LYS A 155 10.45 -1.90 7.70
CA LYS A 155 10.42 -2.76 8.88
C LYS A 155 9.55 -4.00 8.69
N ARG A 156 8.37 -3.83 8.11
CA ARG A 156 7.52 -4.96 7.71
C ARG A 156 8.28 -5.92 6.80
N HIS A 157 8.97 -5.42 5.78
CA HIS A 157 9.73 -6.25 4.85
C HIS A 157 10.88 -7.02 5.53
N GLU A 158 11.53 -6.42 6.52
CA GLU A 158 12.58 -7.06 7.32
C GLU A 158 12.01 -8.23 8.16
N SER A 159 10.80 -8.08 8.72
CA SER A 159 10.21 -9.06 9.64
C SER A 159 9.42 -10.18 8.98
N VAL A 160 8.70 -9.90 7.89
CA VAL A 160 7.87 -10.89 7.18
C VAL A 160 8.44 -11.29 5.81
N GLY A 161 9.58 -10.71 5.40
CA GLY A 161 10.20 -11.00 4.11
C GLY A 161 9.47 -10.36 2.93
N ARG A 162 9.67 -10.93 1.73
CA ARG A 162 8.88 -10.57 0.54
C ARG A 162 7.53 -11.29 0.61
N PRO A 163 6.43 -10.68 0.12
CA PRO A 163 5.22 -11.45 -0.14
C PRO A 163 5.51 -12.66 -1.04
#